data_AF-A0A645CN47-F1
#
_entry.id   AF-A0A645CN47-F1
#
_cell.length_a   1.000
_cell.length_b   1.000
_cell.length_c   1.000
_cell.angle_alpha   90.00
_cell.angle_beta   90.00
_cell.angle_gamma   90.00
#
_symmetry.space_group_name_H-M   'P 1'
#
loop_
_entity.id
_entity.type
_entity.pdbx_description
1 polymer ?
#
loop_
_entity_poly.entity_id
_entity_poly.type
_entity_poly.pdbx_seq_one_letter_code
_entity_poly.pdbx_strand_id
1 'polypeptide(L)' 'MTTVTRRDNESIEDALKRFKRELRKVGVLREAKKHEHYEKPSEIKKRKKAEMARNKGRRADY' A
#
# COMPACT_ATOMS: atom_id res chain seq x y z
N MET A 1 -5.82 -10.87 0.70
CA MET A 1 -7.09 -10.72 1.45
C MET A 1 -6.75 -10.38 2.90
N THR A 2 -7.34 -9.32 3.48
CA THR A 2 -7.07 -8.88 4.86
C THR A 2 -8.29 -9.12 5.72
N THR A 3 -8.13 -9.78 6.87
CA THR A 3 -9.19 -10.09 7.84
C THR A 3 -8.85 -9.46 9.18
N VAL A 4 -9.65 -8.48 9.62
CA VAL A 4 -9.52 -7.86 10.94
C VAL A 4 -10.73 -8.23 11.79
N THR A 5 -10.49 -8.99 12.85
CA THR A 5 -11.49 -9.36 13.84
C THR A 5 -11.53 -8.33 14.96
N ARG A 6 -12.75 -7.89 15.33
CA ARG A 6 -12.95 -6.96 16.45
C ARG A 6 -12.53 -7.65 17.76
N ARG A 7 -11.84 -6.92 18.63
CA ARG A 7 -11.51 -7.43 19.98
C ARG A 7 -12.64 -7.07 20.95
N ASP A 8 -12.78 -7.84 22.03
CA ASP A 8 -13.93 -7.75 22.93
C ASP A 8 -14.05 -6.41 23.68
N ASN A 9 -12.93 -5.68 23.87
CA ASN A 9 -12.86 -4.37 24.54
C ASN A 9 -12.45 -3.23 23.60
N GLU A 10 -12.73 -3.32 22.30
CA GLU A 10 -12.34 -2.29 21.34
C GLU A 10 -13.53 -1.51 20.78
N SER A 11 -13.38 -0.19 20.68
CA SER A 11 -14.31 0.65 19.94
C SER A 11 -14.29 0.32 18.45
N ILE A 12 -15.45 0.44 17.79
CA ILE A 12 -15.59 0.20 16.34
C ILE A 12 -14.63 1.09 15.54
N GLU A 13 -14.39 2.32 16.00
CA GLU A 13 -13.51 3.27 15.32
C GLU A 13 -12.04 2.82 15.31
N ASP A 14 -11.57 2.22 16.40
CA ASP A 14 -10.20 1.70 16.49
C ASP A 14 -10.02 0.46 15.60
N ALA A 15 -11.03 -0.42 15.55
CA ALA A 15 -11.04 -1.55 14.63
C ALA A 15 -10.95 -1.09 13.16
N LEU A 16 -11.71 -0.04 12.79
CA LEU A 16 -11.66 0.56 11.45
C LEU A 16 -10.31 1.21 11.16
N LYS A 17 -9.68 1.84 12.15
CA LYS A 17 -8.35 2.44 12.02
C LYS A 17 -7.28 1.38 11.77
N ARG A 18 -7.35 0.24 12.48
CA ARG A 18 -6.45 -0.91 12.26
C ARG A 18 -6.67 -1.53 10.89
N PHE A 19 -7.92 -1.72 10.49
CA PHE A 19 -8.27 -2.19 9.15
C PHE A 19 -7.71 -1.28 8.05
N LYS A 20 -7.88 0.04 8.17
CA LYS A 20 -7.28 1.00 7.22
C LYS A 20 -5.75 0.92 7.18
N ARG A 21 -5.08 0.67 8.31
CA ARG A 21 -3.63 0.47 8.36
C ARG A 21 -3.21 -0.83 7.66
N GLU A 22 -3.93 -1.92 7.89
CA GLU A 22 -3.67 -3.19 7.21
C GLU A 22 -3.91 -3.11 5.70
N LEU A 23 -4.98 -2.46 5.24
CA LEU A 23 -5.23 -2.21 3.82
C LEU A 23 -4.08 -1.43 3.17
N ARG A 24 -3.55 -0.41 3.86
CA ARG A 24 -2.39 0.35 3.38
C ARG A 24 -1.12 -0.51 3.33
N LYS A 25 -0.91 -1.39 4.32
CA LYS A 25 0.24 -2.30 4.38
C LYS A 25 0.22 -3.32 3.26
N VAL A 26 -0.94 -3.94 3.00
CA VAL A 26 -1.08 -4.92 1.91
C VAL A 26 -1.06 -4.23 0.55
N GLY A 27 -1.45 -2.96 0.47
CA GLY A 27 -1.32 -2.17 -0.75
C GLY A 27 -2.37 -2.49 -1.81
N VAL A 28 -3.49 -3.13 -1.43
CA VAL A 28 -4.58 -3.53 -2.34
C VAL A 28 -5.05 -2.37 -3.22
N LEU A 29 -5.27 -1.19 -2.62
CA LEU A 29 -5.71 0.00 -3.36
C LEU A 29 -4.65 0.50 -4.35
N ARG A 30 -3.38 0.32 -4.02
CA ARG A 30 -2.25 0.72 -4.87
C ARG A 30 -2.09 -0.25 -6.04
N GLU A 31 -2.34 -1.53 -5.79
CA GLU A 31 -2.34 -2.57 -6.82
C GLU A 31 -3.53 -2.38 -7.76
N ALA A 32 -4.74 -2.15 -7.25
CA ALA A 32 -5.90 -1.81 -8.06
C ALA A 32 -5.60 -0.67 -9.03
N LYS A 33 -5.10 0.48 -8.54
CA LYS A 33 -4.70 1.62 -9.39
C LYS A 33 -3.65 1.31 -10.45
N LYS A 34 -2.74 0.38 -10.14
CA LYS A 34 -1.69 -0.05 -11.06
C LYS A 34 -2.25 -0.94 -12.19
N HIS A 35 -3.36 -1.60 -11.95
CA HIS A 35 -4.00 -2.53 -12.89
C HIS A 35 -5.25 -1.93 -13.58
N GLU A 36 -5.65 -0.69 -13.24
CA GLU A 36 -6.78 0.01 -13.88
C GLU A 36 -6.58 0.21 -15.39
N HIS A 37 -5.34 0.38 -15.84
CA HIS A 37 -5.02 0.55 -17.25
C HIS A 37 -3.81 -0.30 -17.64
N TYR A 38 -3.78 -0.72 -18.91
CA TYR A 38 -2.62 -1.41 -19.44
C TYR A 38 -1.43 -0.44 -19.51
N GLU A 39 -0.32 -0.86 -18.91
CA GLU A 39 0.93 -0.12 -18.91
C GLU A 39 1.94 -0.94 -19.72
N LYS A 40 2.58 -0.33 -20.72
CA LYS A 40 3.57 -1.03 -21.56
C LYS A 40 4.72 -1.58 -20.70
N PRO A 41 5.35 -2.71 -21.05
CA PRO A 41 6.45 -3.30 -20.27
C PRO A 41 7.61 -2.33 -19.99
N SER A 42 7.90 -1.42 -20.94
CA SER A 42 8.90 -0.37 -20.80
C SER A 42 8.55 0.64 -19.69
N GLU A 43 7.29 1.08 -19.67
CA GLU A 43 6.78 2.03 -18.67
C GLU A 43 6.74 1.40 -17.28
N ILE A 44 6.37 0.11 -17.18
CA ILE A 44 6.43 -0.64 -15.93
C ILE A 44 7.86 -0.67 -15.37
N LYS A 45 8.86 -0.96 -16.23
CA LYS A 45 10.28 -0.96 -15.83
C LYS A 45 10.72 0.43 -15.36
N LYS A 46 10.35 1.49 -16.09
CA LYS A 46 10.67 2.87 -15.76
C LYS A 46 10.07 3.29 -14.41
N ARG A 47 8.78 3.00 -14.18
CA ARG A 47 8.08 3.29 -12.92
C ARG A 47 8.70 2.55 -11.73
N LYS A 48 9.01 1.25 -11.86
CA LYS A 48 9.68 0.46 -10.81
C LYS A 48 11.05 1.06 -10.44
N LYS A 49 11.85 1.48 -11.44
CA LYS A 49 13.15 2.12 -11.20
C LYS A 49 13.00 3.45 -10.46
N ALA A 50 12.05 4.30 -10.88
CA ALA A 50 11.77 5.57 -10.23
C ALA A 50 11.28 5.41 -8.79
N GLU A 51 10.45 4.40 -8.51
CA GLU A 51 9.98 4.10 -7.17
C GLU A 51 11.11 3.67 -6.23
N MET A 52 12.00 2.78 -6.68
CA MET A 52 13.15 2.35 -5.90
C MET A 52 14.08 3.52 -5.56
N ALA A 53 14.34 4.41 -6.52
CA ALA A 53 15.15 5.61 -6.29
C ALA A 53 14.52 6.53 -5.24
N ARG A 54 13.20 6.77 -5.32
CA ARG A 54 12.46 7.56 -4.32
C ARG A 54 12.53 6.94 -2.93
N ASN A 55 12.43 5.62 -2.83
CA ASN A 55 12.50 4.94 -1.52
C ASN A 55 13.92 4.96 -0.93
N LYS A 56 14.95 4.89 -1.78
CA LYS A 56 16.35 5.01 -1.35
C LYS A 56 16.69 6.42 -0.85
N GLY A 57 16.18 7.46 -1.52
CA GLY A 57 16.36 8.85 -1.09
C GLY A 57 15.78 9.14 0.30
N ARG A 58 14.58 8.64 0.61
CA ARG A 58 13.95 8.84 1.94
C ARG A 58 14.66 8.13 3.09
N ARG A 59 15.46 7.09 2.80
CA ARG A 59 16.23 6.35 3.80
C ARG A 59 17.58 6.99 4.12
N ALA A 60 18.09 7.83 3.22
CA ALA A 60 19.38 8.51 3.39
C ALA A 60 19.25 9.86 4.14
N ASP A 61 18.02 10.35 4.31
CA ASP A 61 17.69 11.62 4.99
C ASP A 61 17.36 11.43 6.49
N TYR A 62 17.61 10.23 7.04
CA TYR A 62 17.41 9.86 8.45
C TYR A 62 18.75 9.46 9.06
#